data_AF-A0A2U3QE91-F1
#
_entry.id   AF-A0A2U3QE91-F1
#
_cell.length_a   1.000
_cell.length_b   1.000
_cell.length_c   1.000
_cell.angle_alpha   90.00
_cell.angle_beta   90.00
_cell.angle_gamma   90.00
#
_symmetry.space_group_name_H-M   'P 1'
#
loop_
_entity.id
_entity.type
_entity.pdbx_description
1 polymer ?
#
loop_
_entity_poly.entity_id
_entity_poly.type
_entity_poly.pdbx_seq_one_letter_code
_entity_poly.pdbx_strand_id
1 'polypeptide(L)' 'MKRWLIFLIISLPALVYAEPSIKFENELHDFGTVRQGDFLEFAFAFTNMGNEELLIKRLTGS' A
#
# COMPACT_ATOMS: atom_id res chain seq x y z
N MET A 1 47.53 -8.57 4.30
CA MET A 1 46.19 -8.59 4.95
C MET A 1 45.27 -7.53 4.31
N LYS A 2 44.89 -7.65 3.03
CA LYS A 2 44.03 -6.64 2.34
C LYS A 2 43.16 -7.24 1.22
N ARG A 3 42.91 -8.56 1.23
CA ARG A 3 42.09 -9.25 0.22
C ARG A 3 40.70 -9.67 0.71
N TRP A 4 40.43 -9.53 2.01
CA TRP A 4 39.16 -9.96 2.62
C TRP A 4 38.08 -8.86 2.67
N LEU A 5 38.43 -7.60 2.39
CA LEU A 5 37.44 -6.50 2.36
C LEU A 5 36.54 -6.51 1.10
N ILE A 6 36.95 -7.18 0.02
CA ILE A 6 36.22 -7.14 -1.26
C ILE A 6 34.97 -8.03 -1.23
N PHE A 7 34.94 -9.07 -0.38
CA PHE A 7 33.77 -9.94 -0.23
C PHE A 7 32.62 -9.33 0.57
N LEU A 8 32.87 -8.28 1.36
CA LEU A 8 31.87 -7.64 2.23
C LEU A 8 31.02 -6.58 1.49
N ILE A 9 31.47 -6.15 0.30
CA ILE A 9 30.79 -5.13 -0.52
C ILE A 9 29.93 -5.79 -1.62
N ILE A 10 30.20 -7.05 -1.97
CA ILE A 10 29.41 -7.82 -2.96
C ILE A 10 28.16 -8.46 -2.32
N SER A 11 28.12 -8.60 -0.99
CA SER A 11 26.99 -9.19 -0.28
C SER A 11 25.87 -8.18 0.03
N LEU A 12 25.08 -7.85 -0.98
CA LEU A 12 23.82 -7.08 -0.92
C LEU A 12 23.96 -5.56 -1.12
N PRO A 13 23.91 -5.09 -2.38
CA PRO A 13 22.92 -4.05 -2.63
C PRO A 13 21.55 -4.68 -2.40
N ALA A 14 20.83 -4.26 -1.36
CA ALA A 14 19.40 -4.51 -1.31
C ALA A 14 18.82 -3.83 -2.56
N LEU A 15 18.35 -4.61 -3.53
CA LEU A 15 17.61 -4.07 -4.65
C LEU A 15 16.34 -3.45 -4.06
N VAL A 16 16.35 -2.13 -3.90
CA VAL A 16 15.15 -1.35 -3.66
C VAL A 16 14.40 -1.34 -5.00
N TYR A 17 13.56 -2.34 -5.20
CA TYR A 17 12.63 -2.32 -6.32
C TYR A 17 11.61 -1.22 -6.07
N ALA A 18 11.38 -0.40 -7.08
CA ALA A 18 10.34 0.57 -7.02
C ALA A 18 9.00 -0.15 -7.28
N GLU A 19 8.03 0.07 -6.40
CA GLU A 19 6.73 -0.59 -6.47
C GLU A 19 5.61 0.34 -5.98
N PRO A 20 4.42 0.29 -6.60
CA PRO A 20 3.25 0.98 -6.07
C PRO A 20 2.75 0.25 -4.82
N SER A 21 2.34 1.01 -3.80
CA SER A 21 1.85 0.44 -2.54
C SER A 21 0.64 1.23 -2.06
N ILE A 22 -0.52 0.58 -2.02
CA ILE A 22 -1.77 1.21 -1.56
C ILE A 22 -1.93 1.01 -0.05
N LYS A 23 -2.23 2.09 0.67
CA LYS A 23 -2.60 2.04 2.09
C LYS A 23 -3.93 2.75 2.30
N PHE A 24 -4.93 2.00 2.76
CA PHE A 24 -6.23 2.55 3.15
C PHE A 24 -6.17 3.12 4.56
N GLU A 25 -6.91 4.20 4.81
CA GLU A 25 -7.09 4.73 6.17
C GLU A 25 -7.96 3.80 7.01
N ASN A 26 -8.98 3.22 6.39
CA ASN A 26 -9.86 2.22 6.97
C ASN A 26 -10.13 1.15 5.91
N GLU A 27 -10.05 -0.13 6.26
CA GLU A 27 -10.38 -1.22 5.32
C GLU A 27 -11.84 -1.66 5.45
N LEU A 28 -12.49 -1.27 6.55
CA LEU A 28 -13.86 -1.60 6.89
C LEU A 28 -14.54 -0.36 7.46
N HIS A 29 -15.82 -0.20 7.15
CA HIS A 29 -16.68 0.79 7.76
C HIS A 29 -17.96 0.10 8.23
N ASP A 30 -18.31 0.28 9.50
CA ASP A 30 -19.58 -0.16 10.06
C ASP A 30 -20.47 1.07 10.26
N PHE A 31 -21.59 1.11 9.55
CA PHE A 31 -22.60 2.16 9.72
C PHE A 31 -23.34 2.05 11.05
N GLY A 32 -23.24 0.92 11.74
CA GLY A 32 -23.86 0.66 13.03
C GLY A 32 -25.38 0.64 12.96
N THR A 33 -26.02 1.21 13.98
CA THR A 33 -27.48 1.33 14.03
C THR A 33 -27.94 2.52 13.19
N VAL A 34 -28.60 2.23 12.08
CA VAL A 34 -29.10 3.23 11.13
C VAL A 34 -30.63 3.33 11.20
N ARG A 35 -31.20 4.50 10.90
CA ARG A 35 -32.66 4.64 10.83
C ARG A 35 -33.16 4.33 9.43
N GLN A 36 -34.39 3.85 9.36
CA GLN A 36 -35.03 3.61 8.08
C GLN A 36 -35.19 4.93 7.32
N GLY A 37 -34.73 4.95 6.07
CA GLY A 37 -34.79 6.12 5.20
C GLY A 37 -33.54 6.99 5.22
N ASP A 38 -32.54 6.69 6.06
CA ASP A 38 -31.26 7.39 6.03
C ASP A 38 -30.50 7.07 4.73
N PHE A 39 -29.98 8.10 4.08
CA PHE A 39 -29.00 7.95 3.00
C PHE A 39 -27.61 8.16 3.60
N LEU A 40 -26.82 7.11 3.62
CA LEU A 40 -25.49 7.11 4.21
C LEU A 40 -24.45 6.89 3.12
N GLU A 41 -23.37 7.66 3.20
CA GLU A 41 -22.25 7.59 2.28
C GLU A 41 -20.96 7.51 3.11
N PHE A 42 -20.04 6.65 2.67
CA PHE A 42 -18.71 6.57 3.22
C PHE A 42 -17.69 6.46 2.09
N ALA A 43 -16.67 7.31 2.13
CA ALA A 43 -15.58 7.32 1.16
C ALA A 43 -14.33 6.70 1.78
N PHE A 44 -13.81 5.64 1.15
CA PHE A 44 -12.54 5.04 1.54
C PHE A 44 -11.38 5.87 1.01
N ALA A 45 -10.72 6.61 1.91
CA ALA A 45 -9.47 7.30 1.60
C ALA A 45 -8.29 6.32 1.60
N PHE A 46 -7.39 6.49 0.63
CA PHE A 46 -6.15 5.75 0.57
C PHE A 46 -5.02 6.64 0.05
N THR A 47 -3.79 6.26 0.37
CA THR A 47 -2.57 6.92 -0.09
C THR A 47 -1.68 5.90 -0.79
N ASN A 48 -1.06 6.30 -1.90
CA ASN A 48 0.06 5.55 -2.48
C ASN A 48 1.31 5.80 -1.64
N MET A 49 1.69 4.82 -0.82
CA MET A 49 2.90 4.79 0.00
C MET A 49 4.11 4.25 -0.76
N GLY A 50 3.92 3.82 -2.01
CA GLY A 50 4.98 3.35 -2.89
C GLY A 50 5.81 4.49 -3.48
N ASN A 51 6.88 4.12 -4.15
CA ASN A 51 7.77 5.04 -4.87
C ASN A 51 7.57 4.98 -6.40
N GLU A 52 6.48 4.34 -6.86
CA GLU A 52 6.00 4.36 -8.25
C GLU A 52 4.52 4.74 -8.33
N GLU A 53 4.05 5.04 -9.54
CA GLU A 53 2.64 5.35 -9.81
C GLU A 53 1.71 4.16 -9.52
N LEU A 54 0.67 4.40 -8.73
CA LEU A 54 -0.38 3.43 -8.45
C LEU A 54 -1.53 3.57 -9.46
N LEU A 55 -1.55 2.71 -10.48
CA LEU A 55 -2.64 2.64 -11.46
C LEU A 55 -3.70 1.61 -11.06
N ILE A 56 -4.92 2.09 -10.74
CA ILE A 56 -6.07 1.22 -10.45
C ILE A 56 -6.66 0.68 -11.76
N LYS A 57 -6.48 -0.62 -12.04
CA LYS A 57 -6.91 -1.25 -13.31
C LYS A 57 -8.32 -1.84 -13.29
N ARG A 58 -8.80 -2.27 -12.13
CA ARG A 58 -10.11 -2.92 -11.96
C ARG A 58 -10.59 -2.73 -10.52
N LEU A 59 -11.89 -2.54 -10.38
CA LEU A 59 -12.61 -2.61 -9.11
C LEU A 59 -13.62 -3.76 -9.20
N THR A 60 -13.72 -4.57 -8.16
CA THR A 60 -14.70 -5.66 -8.05
C THR A 60 -15.42 -5.55 -6.72
N GLY A 61 -16.74 -5.61 -6.74
CA GLY A 61 -17.56 -5.79 -5.53
C GLY A 61 -17.85 -7.27 -5.31
N SER A 62 -17.99 -7.67 -4.05
CA SER A 62 -18.49 -8.98 -3.64
C SER A 62 -20.01 -9.04 -3.67
#